data_AF-A0A3Q4IFK7-F1
#
_entry.id   AF-A0A3Q4IFK7-F1
#
_cell.length_a   1.000
_cell.length_b   1.000
_cell.length_c   1.000
_cell.angle_alpha   90.00
_cell.angle_beta   90.00
_cell.angle_gamma   90.00
#
_symmetry.space_group_name_H-M   'P 1'
#
loop_
_entity.id
_entity.type
_entity.pdbx_description
1 polymer ?
#
loop_
_entity_poly.entity_id
_entity_poly.type
_entity_poly.pdbx_seq_one_letter_code
_entity_poly.pdbx_strand_id
1 'polypeptide(L)'
;LGRLLEQPYELNLQLTAVLSRLSAFSHPLLHEYLLNPYIHLSQSSRSLFSVLIRVMGELMQRIQQVSNLSERLLNTRRALLGLPLDHLTLLKGVIVLEEFCKELAAIAFVKLPQDQD
;
A
#
# COMPACT_ATOMS: atom_id res chain seq x y z
N LEU A 1 -3.83 -15.96 -4.74
CA LEU A 1 -2.37 -16.00 -5.01
C LEU A 1 -2.04 -15.63 -6.45
N GLY A 2 -2.56 -16.32 -7.47
CA GLY A 2 -2.25 -15.95 -8.86
C GLY A 2 -2.67 -14.52 -9.28
N ARG A 3 -3.60 -13.91 -8.54
CA ARG A 3 -4.03 -12.51 -8.73
C ARG A 3 -3.59 -11.60 -7.57
N LEU A 4 -2.47 -11.92 -6.90
CA LEU A 4 -2.02 -11.20 -5.70
C LEU A 4 -1.94 -9.69 -5.89
N LEU A 5 -1.57 -9.22 -7.09
CA LEU A 5 -1.47 -7.80 -7.43
C LEU A 5 -2.82 -7.08 -7.65
N GLU A 6 -3.93 -7.82 -7.72
CA GLU A 6 -5.26 -7.31 -8.08
C GLU A 6 -6.31 -7.62 -6.99
N GLN A 7 -5.98 -8.48 -6.04
CA GLN A 7 -6.88 -8.88 -4.96
C GLN A 7 -6.77 -7.90 -3.77
N PRO A 8 -7.84 -7.76 -2.95
CA PRO A 8 -7.81 -6.93 -1.74
C PRO A 8 -6.65 -7.30 -0.80
N TYR A 9 -6.08 -6.29 -0.15
CA TYR A 9 -4.94 -6.46 0.76
C TYR A 9 -5.26 -7.43 1.91
N GLU A 10 -6.44 -7.29 2.51
CA GLU A 10 -6.91 -8.10 3.64
C GLU A 10 -7.04 -9.58 3.23
N LEU A 11 -7.49 -9.84 2.00
CA LEU A 11 -7.56 -11.20 1.47
C LEU A 11 -6.16 -11.80 1.29
N ASN A 12 -5.21 -11.02 0.78
CA ASN A 12 -3.82 -11.45 0.65
C ASN A 12 -3.19 -11.74 2.02
N LEU A 13 -3.51 -10.97 3.06
CA LEU A 13 -3.08 -11.26 4.43
C LEU A 13 -3.62 -12.60 4.94
N GLN A 14 -4.93 -12.87 4.75
CA GLN A 14 -5.52 -14.14 5.15
C GLN A 14 -4.90 -15.33 4.40
N LEU A 15 -4.69 -15.20 3.09
CA LEU A 15 -4.02 -16.22 2.29
C LEU A 15 -2.58 -16.46 2.77
N THR A 16 -1.86 -15.41 3.13
CA THR A 16 -0.50 -15.50 3.70
C THR A 16 -0.53 -16.25 5.02
N ALA A 17 -1.50 -15.97 5.90
CA ALA A 17 -1.65 -16.69 7.16
C ALA A 17 -1.97 -18.19 6.96
N VAL A 18 -2.82 -18.53 5.99
CA VAL A 18 -3.10 -19.93 5.62
C VAL A 18 -1.84 -20.62 5.11
N LEU A 19 -1.13 -20.01 4.16
CA LEU A 19 0.12 -20.56 3.63
C LEU A 19 1.20 -20.70 4.70
N SER A 20 1.30 -19.73 5.62
CA SER A 20 2.24 -19.78 6.75
C SER A 20 1.96 -20.98 7.65
N ARG A 21 0.68 -21.20 8.01
CA ARG A 21 0.29 -22.40 8.78
C ARG A 21 0.55 -23.69 8.02
N LEU A 22 0.25 -23.72 6.72
CA LEU A 22 0.58 -24.87 5.87
C LEU A 22 2.09 -25.14 5.87
N SER A 23 2.91 -24.11 5.69
CA SER A 23 4.38 -24.24 5.67
C SER A 23 4.97 -24.69 7.02
N ALA A 24 4.26 -24.49 8.13
CA ALA A 24 4.69 -24.92 9.45
C ALA A 24 4.48 -26.43 9.70
N PHE A 25 3.67 -27.12 8.89
CA PHE A 25 3.55 -28.58 8.98
C PHE A 25 4.81 -29.26 8.45
N SER A 26 5.42 -30.12 9.26
CA SER A 26 6.57 -30.93 8.89
C SER A 26 6.14 -32.12 8.00
N HIS A 27 5.74 -31.84 6.76
CA HIS A 27 5.37 -32.86 5.77
C HIS A 27 6.19 -32.70 4.48
N PRO A 28 6.93 -33.73 4.03
CA PRO A 28 7.88 -33.62 2.91
C PRO A 28 7.21 -33.19 1.60
N LEU A 29 6.06 -33.79 1.25
CA LEU A 29 5.33 -33.43 0.02
C LEU A 29 4.80 -31.99 0.02
N LEU A 30 4.54 -31.43 1.21
CA LEU A 30 4.05 -30.06 1.31
C LEU A 30 5.21 -29.07 1.09
N HIS A 31 6.38 -29.36 1.65
CA HIS A 31 7.59 -28.57 1.38
C HIS A 31 7.95 -28.57 -0.12
N GLU A 32 7.89 -29.74 -0.76
CA GLU A 32 8.12 -29.88 -2.20
C GLU A 32 7.11 -29.09 -3.02
N TYR A 33 5.81 -29.24 -2.74
CA TYR A 33 4.76 -28.52 -3.49
C TYR A 33 4.82 -27.00 -3.30
N LEU A 34 5.25 -26.53 -2.12
CA LEU A 34 5.30 -25.10 -1.83
C LEU A 34 6.49 -24.43 -2.53
N LEU A 35 7.72 -24.80 -2.19
CA LEU A 35 8.89 -23.97 -2.53
C LEU A 35 9.96 -24.69 -3.37
N ASN A 36 9.80 -25.96 -3.75
CA ASN A 36 10.77 -26.63 -4.61
C ASN A 36 10.65 -26.14 -6.07
N PRO A 37 11.68 -25.50 -6.65
CA PRO A 37 11.64 -25.01 -8.03
C PRO A 37 11.75 -26.13 -9.07
N TYR A 38 12.19 -27.32 -8.67
CA TYR A 38 12.44 -28.46 -9.56
C TYR A 38 11.37 -29.57 -9.43
N ILE A 39 10.27 -29.30 -8.73
CA ILE A 39 9.18 -30.28 -8.61
C ILE A 39 8.53 -30.57 -9.97
N HIS A 40 8.37 -31.84 -10.28
CA HIS A 40 7.63 -32.29 -11.46
C HIS A 40 6.14 -32.39 -11.12
N LEU A 41 5.33 -31.52 -11.73
CA LEU A 41 3.89 -31.51 -11.60
C LEU A 41 3.22 -31.83 -12.93
N SER A 42 1.99 -32.33 -12.89
CA SER A 42 1.14 -32.48 -14.08
C SER A 42 0.93 -31.13 -14.80
N GLN A 43 0.66 -31.16 -16.11
CA GLN A 43 0.57 -29.97 -16.95
C GLN A 43 -0.43 -28.90 -16.48
N SER A 44 -1.46 -29.29 -15.76
CA SER A 44 -2.50 -28.41 -15.19
C SER A 44 -2.21 -27.92 -13.77
N SER A 45 -1.13 -28.41 -13.13
CA SER A 45 -0.79 -28.11 -11.75
C SER A 45 0.30 -27.06 -11.66
N ARG A 46 0.23 -26.22 -10.62
CA ARG A 46 1.23 -25.19 -10.34
C ARG A 46 1.66 -25.31 -8.88
N SER A 47 2.97 -25.29 -8.62
CA SER A 47 3.52 -25.13 -7.28
C SER A 47 3.33 -23.70 -6.80
N LEU A 48 3.42 -23.47 -5.49
CA LEU A 48 3.42 -22.09 -4.97
C LEU A 48 4.62 -21.30 -5.54
N PHE A 49 5.79 -21.92 -5.64
CA PHE A 49 6.97 -21.33 -6.28
C PHE A 49 6.68 -20.80 -7.68
N SER A 50 6.10 -21.61 -8.57
CA SER A 50 5.86 -21.17 -9.95
C SER A 50 4.79 -20.08 -10.04
N VAL A 51 3.81 -20.09 -9.13
CA VAL A 51 2.84 -18.99 -8.98
C VAL A 51 3.55 -17.69 -8.56
N LEU A 52 4.45 -17.74 -7.58
CA LEU A 52 5.17 -16.57 -7.08
C LEU A 52 6.11 -15.98 -8.13
N ILE A 53 6.85 -16.82 -8.86
CA ILE A 53 7.73 -16.35 -9.96
C ILE A 53 6.91 -15.65 -11.05
N ARG A 54 5.75 -16.18 -11.43
CA ARG A 54 4.87 -15.52 -12.40
C ARG A 54 4.39 -14.15 -11.90
N VAL A 55 3.97 -14.07 -10.63
CA VAL A 55 3.55 -12.81 -9.99
C VAL A 55 4.72 -11.81 -9.93
N MET A 56 5.94 -12.26 -9.65
CA MET A 56 7.14 -11.41 -9.68
C MET A 56 7.43 -10.88 -11.09
N GLY A 57 7.33 -11.73 -12.12
CA GLY A 57 7.50 -11.30 -13.51
C GLY A 57 6.49 -10.21 -13.89
N GLU A 58 5.22 -10.41 -13.52
CA GLU A 58 4.15 -9.45 -13.73
C GLU A 58 4.39 -8.13 -12.98
N LEU A 59 4.83 -8.22 -11.71
CA LEU A 59 5.20 -7.07 -10.90
C LEU A 59 6.32 -6.26 -11.56
N MET A 60 7.39 -6.91 -12.02
CA MET A 60 8.54 -6.24 -12.64
C MET A 60 8.16 -5.50 -13.92
N GLN A 61 7.14 -5.95 -14.65
CA GLN A 61 6.62 -5.24 -15.82
C GLN A 61 5.78 -4.03 -15.41
N ARG A 62 4.82 -4.22 -14.49
CA ARG A 62 3.91 -3.14 -14.04
C ARG A 62 4.64 -2.03 -13.30
N ILE A 63 5.67 -2.35 -12.53
CA ILE A 63 6.40 -1.39 -11.70
C ILE A 63 7.14 -0.32 -12.53
N GLN A 64 7.53 -0.65 -13.76
CA GLN A 64 8.18 0.31 -14.68
C GLN A 64 7.25 1.46 -15.08
N GLN A 65 5.93 1.25 -14.99
CA GLN A 65 4.91 2.26 -15.32
C GLN A 65 4.59 3.19 -14.15
N VAL A 66 5.17 2.94 -12.97
CA VAL A 66 4.89 3.69 -11.75
C VAL A 66 5.97 4.75 -11.53
N SER A 67 5.63 6.02 -11.76
CA SER A 67 6.48 7.15 -11.38
C SER A 67 6.56 7.32 -9.85
N ASN A 68 7.68 7.89 -9.38
CA ASN A 68 7.95 8.14 -7.96
C ASN A 68 7.79 6.88 -7.08
N LEU A 69 8.17 5.72 -7.61
CA LEU A 69 7.96 4.42 -6.98
C LEU A 69 8.39 4.37 -5.51
N SER A 70 9.60 4.82 -5.20
CA SER A 70 10.16 4.76 -3.85
C SER A 70 9.31 5.54 -2.85
N GLU A 71 8.88 6.76 -3.20
CA GLU A 71 8.03 7.59 -2.36
C GLU A 71 6.64 6.96 -2.18
N ARG A 72 6.03 6.50 -3.27
CA ARG A 72 4.72 5.86 -3.24
C ARG A 72 4.72 4.57 -2.42
N LEU A 73 5.78 3.77 -2.50
CA LEU A 73 5.96 2.58 -1.67
C LEU A 73 6.09 2.93 -0.19
N LEU A 74 6.86 3.97 0.16
CA LEU A 74 6.98 4.45 1.54
C LEU A 74 5.63 4.92 2.08
N ASN A 75 4.91 5.74 1.33
CA ASN A 75 3.59 6.23 1.73
C ASN A 75 2.56 5.10 1.86
N THR A 76 2.57 4.15 0.92
CA THR A 76 1.70 2.96 0.98
C THR A 76 2.02 2.12 2.22
N ARG A 77 3.31 1.90 2.53
CA ARG A 77 3.73 1.17 3.74
C ARG A 77 3.27 1.87 5.01
N ARG A 78 3.42 3.21 5.10
CA ARG A 78 2.92 3.98 6.26
C ARG A 78 1.41 3.80 6.41
N ALA A 79 0.66 3.96 5.33
CA ALA A 79 -0.80 3.78 5.35
C ALA A 79 -1.22 2.38 5.81
N LEU A 80 -0.57 1.32 5.31
CA LEU A 80 -0.84 -0.07 5.73
C LEU A 80 -0.49 -0.33 7.21
N LEU A 81 0.49 0.37 7.76
CA LEU A 81 0.85 0.30 9.18
C LEU A 81 -0.03 1.20 10.07
N GLY A 82 -0.99 1.93 9.48
CA GLY A 82 -1.78 2.94 10.19
C GLY A 82 -0.95 4.12 10.68
N LEU A 83 0.26 4.31 10.14
CA LEU A 83 1.12 5.43 10.48
C LEU A 83 0.64 6.69 9.74
N PRO A 84 0.64 7.86 10.39
CA PRO A 84 0.31 9.10 9.72
C PRO A 84 1.28 9.32 8.55
N LEU A 85 0.75 9.72 7.40
CA LEU A 85 1.57 10.25 6.33
C LEU A 85 2.23 11.53 6.87
N ASP A 86 3.57 11.55 6.92
CA ASP A 86 4.35 12.57 7.61
C ASP A 86 3.84 13.98 7.31
N HIS A 87 3.72 14.78 8.37
CA HIS A 87 3.26 16.17 8.36
C HIS A 87 1.87 16.44 7.79
N LEU A 88 1.06 15.45 7.39
CA LEU A 88 -0.26 15.71 6.80
C LEU A 88 -1.16 16.54 7.72
N THR A 89 -1.13 16.26 9.03
CA THR A 89 -1.87 17.05 10.03
C THR A 89 -1.33 18.47 10.16
N LEU A 90 0.00 18.64 10.12
CA LEU A 90 0.64 19.96 10.15
C LEU A 90 0.29 20.76 8.90
N LEU A 91 0.38 20.16 7.72
CA LEU A 91 0.06 20.79 6.43
C LEU A 91 -1.43 21.17 6.36
N LYS A 92 -2.34 20.30 6.83
CA LYS A 92 -3.75 20.66 7.01
C LYS A 92 -3.91 21.85 7.96
N GLY A 93 -3.16 21.87 9.07
CA GLY A 93 -3.12 22.98 10.01
C GLY A 93 -2.65 24.29 9.39
N VAL A 94 -1.64 24.26 8.51
CA VAL A 94 -1.16 25.44 7.77
C VAL A 94 -2.26 26.01 6.86
N ILE A 95 -2.97 25.15 6.11
CA ILE A 95 -4.08 25.59 5.26
C ILE A 95 -5.20 26.20 6.10
N VAL A 96 -5.59 25.56 7.20
CA VAL A 96 -6.61 26.09 8.12
C VAL A 96 -6.20 27.43 8.71
N LEU A 97 -4.92 27.59 9.08
CA LEU A 97 -4.39 28.84 9.61
C LEU A 97 -4.42 29.95 8.57
N GLU A 98 -4.06 29.66 7.32
CA GLU A 98 -4.15 30.60 6.20
C GLU A 98 -5.59 31.12 6.02
N GLU A 99 -6.56 30.20 5.94
CA GLU A 99 -7.98 30.55 5.79
C GLU A 99 -8.53 31.33 6.99
N PHE A 100 -8.14 30.93 8.20
CA PHE A 100 -8.51 31.64 9.43
C PHE A 100 -8.00 33.09 9.43
N CYS A 101 -6.76 33.32 9.00
CA CYS A 101 -6.19 34.66 8.89
C CYS A 101 -6.94 35.53 7.86
N LYS A 102 -7.34 34.96 6.71
CA LYS A 102 -8.14 35.67 5.70
C LYS A 102 -9.49 36.10 6.27
N GLU A 103 -10.17 35.21 6.98
CA GLU A 103 -11.48 35.49 7.60
C GLU A 103 -11.37 36.60 8.64
N LEU A 104 -10.37 36.52 9.54
CA LEU A 104 -10.12 37.56 10.54
C LEU A 104 -9.79 38.92 9.91
N ALA A 105 -8.97 38.93 8.85
CA ALA A 105 -8.64 40.16 8.13
C ALA A 105 -9.89 40.79 7.49
N ALA A 106 -10.78 39.98 6.91
CA ALA A 106 -12.05 40.45 6.35
C ALA A 106 -12.97 41.03 7.45
N ILE A 107 -13.11 40.34 8.58
CA ILE A 107 -13.90 40.83 9.73
C ILE A 107 -13.33 42.14 10.27
N ALA A 108 -12.00 42.22 10.43
CA ALA A 108 -11.33 43.43 10.92
C ALA A 108 -11.53 44.60 9.95
N PHE A 109 -11.45 44.36 8.65
CA PHE A 109 -11.69 45.37 7.61
C PHE A 109 -13.13 45.93 7.67
N VAL A 110 -14.14 45.07 7.84
CA VAL A 110 -15.55 45.50 7.97
C VAL A 110 -15.80 46.25 9.28
N LYS A 111 -15.11 45.86 10.36
CA LYS A 111 -15.27 46.49 11.68
C LYS A 111 -14.48 47.77 11.87
N LEU A 112 -13.54 48.08 10.97
CA LEU A 112 -12.86 49.37 11.03
C LEU A 112 -13.91 50.47 10.78
N PRO A 113 -14.07 51.45 11.70
CA PRO A 113 -14.89 52.61 11.40
C PRO A 113 -14.30 53.28 10.15
N GLN A 114 -15.16 53.55 9.16
CA GLN A 114 -14.81 54.45 8.07
C GLN A 114 -14.75 55.86 8.66
N ASP A 115 -13.66 56.19 9.34
CA ASP A 115 -13.37 57.59 9.59
C ASP A 115 -13.15 58.26 8.23
N GLN A 116 -14.03 59.22 8.01
CA GLN A 116 -14.20 60.02 6.82
C GLN A 116 -12.95 60.87 6.58
N ASP A 117 -12.35 60.72 5.41
CA ASP A 117 -11.63 61.80 4.72
C ASP A 117 -12.20 61.93 3.30
#